data_AF-A0A1F6AXA7-F1
#
_entry.id   AF-A0A1F6AXA7-F1
#
_cell.length_a   1.000
_cell.length_b   1.000
_cell.length_c   1.000
_cell.angle_alpha   90.00
_cell.angle_beta   90.00
_cell.angle_gamma   90.00
#
_symmetry.space_group_name_H-M   'P 1'
#
loop_
_entity.id
_entity.type
_entity.pdbx_description
1 polymer ?
#
loop_
_entity_poly.entity_id
_entity_poly.type
_entity_poly.pdbx_seq_one_letter_code
_entity_poly.pdbx_strand_id
1 'polypeptide(L)'
;MNTTVTAMEARRRFGEILNSAFYRGISTVIERKGKPIAKVVPVIDDRVAPQKDILSYAGIWKDADDVRSMKKEIVRLRRSSVRAIKPL
;
A
#
# COMPACT_ATOMS: atom_id res chain seq x y z
N MET A 1 -1.76 -15.13 -3.79
CA MET A 1 -1.45 -16.14 -2.76
C MET A 1 -0.73 -15.45 -1.60
N ASN A 2 -1.02 -15.86 -0.37
CA ASN A 2 -0.41 -15.29 0.84
C ASN A 2 0.41 -16.37 1.53
N THR A 3 1.69 -16.10 1.75
CA THR A 3 2.61 -16.98 2.45
C THR A 3 2.89 -16.41 3.84
N THR A 4 3.03 -17.25 4.87
CA THR A 4 3.36 -16.79 6.23
C THR A 4 4.70 -17.38 6.64
N VAL A 5 5.59 -16.55 7.18
CA VAL A 5 6.93 -16.95 7.63
C VAL A 5 7.25 -16.34 8.99
N THR A 6 8.18 -16.95 9.71
CA THR A 6 8.68 -16.37 10.97
C THR A 6 9.65 -15.22 10.71
N ALA A 7 9.84 -14.33 11.68
CA ALA A 7 10.84 -13.25 11.60
C ALA A 7 12.27 -13.76 11.39
N MET A 8 12.60 -14.93 11.95
CA MET A 8 13.92 -15.56 11.77
C MET A 8 14.11 -16.08 10.34
N GLU A 9 13.08 -16.69 9.77
CA GLU A 9 13.10 -17.17 8.40
C GLU A 9 13.12 -16.02 7.40
N ALA A 10 12.32 -14.97 7.65
CA ALA A 10 12.33 -13.75 6.88
C ALA A 10 13.71 -13.10 6.86
N ARG A 11 14.42 -13.06 8.00
CA ARG A 11 15.81 -12.56 8.06
C ARG A 11 16.76 -13.39 7.21
N ARG A 12 16.63 -14.72 7.22
CA ARG A 12 17.55 -15.63 6.51
C ARG A 12 17.35 -15.59 4.99
N ARG A 13 16.11 -15.41 4.53
CA ARG A 13 15.74 -15.49 3.10
C ARG A 13 15.09 -14.21 2.57
N PHE A 14 15.45 -13.06 3.14
CA PHE A 14 14.76 -11.80 2.84
C PHE A 14 14.80 -11.45 1.35
N GLY A 15 15.94 -11.63 0.70
CA GLY A 15 16.09 -11.38 -0.74
C GLY A 15 15.16 -12.23 -1.60
N GLU A 16 14.94 -13.50 -1.25
CA GLU A 16 14.00 -14.38 -1.97
C GLU A 16 12.55 -13.94 -1.79
N ILE A 17 12.20 -13.46 -0.60
CA ILE A 17 10.86 -12.92 -0.32
C ILE A 17 10.62 -11.66 -1.16
N LEU A 18 11.60 -10.76 -1.25
CA LEU A 18 11.51 -9.58 -2.12
C LEU A 18 11.38 -9.95 -3.60
N ASN A 19 12.21 -10.89 -4.08
CA ASN A 19 12.13 -11.37 -5.46
C ASN A 19 10.78 -12.01 -5.76
N SER A 20 10.21 -12.77 -4.83
CA SER A 20 8.89 -13.39 -4.97
C SER A 20 7.78 -12.34 -4.99
N ALA A 21 7.90 -11.28 -4.18
CA ALA A 21 6.98 -10.16 -4.24
C ALA A 21 7.07 -9.43 -5.59
N PHE A 22 8.27 -9.09 -6.04
CA PHE A 22 8.49 -8.32 -7.27
C PHE A 22 8.13 -9.11 -8.54
N TYR A 23 8.71 -10.29 -8.72
CA TYR A 23 8.58 -11.05 -9.97
C TYR A 23 7.34 -11.94 -10.03
N ARG A 24 6.80 -12.36 -8.88
CA ARG A 24 5.68 -13.31 -8.82
C ARG A 24 4.40 -12.71 -8.21
N GLY A 25 4.44 -11.46 -7.76
CA GLY A 25 3.29 -10.81 -7.12
C GLY A 25 2.86 -11.47 -5.81
N ILE A 26 3.73 -12.25 -5.17
CA ILE A 26 3.40 -13.00 -3.96
C ILE A 26 3.45 -12.07 -2.75
N SER A 27 2.44 -12.15 -1.88
CA SER A 27 2.47 -11.43 -0.61
C SER A 27 2.88 -12.36 0.53
N THR A 28 3.70 -11.85 1.44
CA THR A 28 4.24 -12.63 2.56
C THR A 28 4.02 -11.93 3.88
N VAL A 29 3.37 -12.58 4.84
CA VAL A 29 3.19 -12.12 6.22
C VAL A 29 4.34 -12.63 7.08
N ILE A 30 4.95 -11.75 7.86
CA ILE A 30 6.05 -12.07 8.78
C ILE A 30 5.49 -12.07 10.19
N GLU A 31 5.72 -13.15 10.92
CA GLU A 31 5.25 -13.35 12.28
C GLU A 31 6.38 -13.50 13.29
N ARG A 32 6.14 -13.08 14.53
CA ARG A 32 7.02 -13.34 15.67
C ARG A 32 6.18 -13.90 16.80
N LYS A 33 6.53 -15.10 17.28
CA LYS A 33 5.78 -15.83 18.33
C LYS A 33 4.28 -15.99 17.94
N GLY A 34 4.01 -16.34 16.68
CA GLY A 34 2.65 -16.53 16.16
C GLY A 34 1.82 -15.25 16.02
N LYS A 35 2.43 -14.07 16.17
CA LYS A 35 1.75 -12.78 15.94
C LYS A 35 2.30 -12.12 14.68
N PRO A 36 1.46 -11.68 13.74
CA PRO A 36 1.90 -10.92 12.57
C PRO A 36 2.50 -9.58 12.99
N ILE A 37 3.69 -9.28 12.47
CA ILE A 37 4.45 -8.06 12.79
C ILE A 37 4.74 -7.22 11.55
N ALA A 38 4.74 -7.82 10.36
CA ALA A 38 4.99 -7.12 9.10
C ALA A 38 4.37 -7.89 7.92
N LYS A 39 4.21 -7.21 6.79
CA LYS A 39 3.79 -7.83 5.52
C LYS A 39 4.63 -7.26 4.38
N VAL A 40 5.15 -8.13 3.54
CA VAL A 40 5.80 -7.79 2.28
C VAL A 40 4.78 -8.00 1.16
N VAL A 41 4.61 -6.99 0.32
CA VAL A 41 3.70 -6.99 -0.82
C VAL A 41 4.43 -6.44 -2.05
N PRO A 42 4.04 -6.86 -3.26
CA PRO A 42 4.48 -6.16 -4.47
C PRO A 42 4.09 -4.68 -4.38
N VAL A 43 4.99 -3.82 -4.85
CA VAL A 43 4.64 -2.41 -5.10
C VAL A 43 3.81 -2.38 -6.37
N ILE A 44 2.53 -2.07 -6.23
CA ILE A 44 1.65 -1.79 -7.37
C ILE A 44 1.76 -0.28 -7.60
N ASP A 45 2.21 0.11 -8.80
CA ASP A 45 2.28 1.53 -9.14
C ASP A 45 0.86 2.05 -9.41
N ASP A 46 0.21 2.57 -8.35
CA ASP A 46 -1.12 3.20 -8.41
C ASP A 46 -1.16 4.46 -9.29
N ARG A 47 -0.04 4.84 -9.94
CA ARG A 47 -0.03 5.84 -11.02
C ARG A 47 -0.91 5.43 -12.20
N VAL A 48 -1.25 4.14 -12.31
CA VAL A 48 -2.25 3.61 -13.25
C VAL A 48 -3.41 2.95 -12.49
N ALA A 49 -3.76 3.45 -11.29
CA ALA A 49 -5.13 3.23 -10.85
C ALA A 49 -6.02 3.94 -11.89
N PRO A 50 -6.99 3.27 -12.54
CA PRO A 50 -8.09 4.02 -13.13
C PRO A 50 -8.63 4.82 -11.96
N GLN A 51 -8.43 6.13 -12.02
CA GLN A 51 -8.98 7.05 -11.05
C GLN A 51 -10.45 6.70 -11.04
N LYS A 52 -10.91 5.95 -10.04
CA LYS A 52 -12.33 5.73 -9.83
C LYS A 52 -12.80 7.13 -9.56
N ASP A 53 -13.29 7.74 -10.64
CA ASP A 53 -13.64 9.13 -10.67
C ASP A 53 -14.53 9.33 -9.47
N ILE A 54 -14.28 10.39 -8.71
CA ILE A 54 -15.05 10.62 -7.49
C ILE A 54 -16.56 10.72 -7.81
N LEU A 55 -16.91 10.92 -9.10
CA LEU A 55 -18.25 10.72 -9.66
C LEU A 55 -18.85 9.32 -9.46
N SER A 56 -18.05 8.25 -9.45
CA SER A 56 -18.51 6.88 -9.16
C SER A 56 -19.09 6.72 -7.75
N TYR A 57 -18.78 7.67 -6.85
CA TYR A 57 -19.36 7.76 -5.51
C TYR A 57 -20.32 8.95 -5.35
N ALA A 58 -20.57 9.76 -6.40
CA ALA A 58 -21.40 10.96 -6.30
C ALA A 58 -22.88 10.69 -5.97
N GLY A 59 -23.39 9.47 -6.20
CA GLY A 59 -24.73 9.08 -5.75
C GLY A 59 -24.88 8.90 -4.24
N ILE A 60 -23.76 8.90 -3.49
CA ILE A 60 -23.72 8.70 -2.04
C ILE A 60 -23.51 10.03 -1.28
N TRP A 61 -23.03 11.08 -1.97
CA TRP A 61 -22.68 12.36 -1.37
C TRP A 61 -23.68 13.43 -1.82
N LYS A 62 -24.33 14.10 -0.87
CA LYS A 62 -25.46 15.00 -1.15
C LYS A 62 -25.07 16.31 -1.83
N ASP A 63 -23.83 16.79 -1.68
CA ASP A 63 -23.42 18.12 -2.16
C ASP A 63 -22.03 18.15 -2.83
N ALA A 64 -21.92 18.92 -3.91
CA ALA A 64 -20.72 19.01 -4.76
C ALA A 64 -19.52 19.70 -4.09
N ASP A 65 -19.76 20.50 -3.05
CA ASP A 65 -18.71 21.24 -2.34
C ASP A 65 -17.89 20.36 -1.39
N ASP A 66 -18.51 19.34 -0.79
CA ASP A 66 -17.83 18.35 0.06
C ASP A 66 -16.78 17.57 -0.74
N VAL A 67 -17.16 17.18 -1.95
CA VAL A 67 -16.30 16.47 -2.89
C VAL A 67 -15.06 17.29 -3.25
N ARG A 68 -15.22 18.61 -3.46
CA ARG A 68 -14.13 19.51 -3.85
C ARG A 68 -13.14 19.73 -2.70
N SER A 69 -13.62 19.89 -1.48
CA SER A 69 -12.79 20.06 -0.29
C SER A 69 -11.98 18.80 0.02
N MET A 70 -12.62 17.63 -0.09
CA MET A 70 -11.97 16.34 0.12
C MET A 70 -10.90 16.03 -0.94
N LYS A 71 -11.11 16.41 -2.21
CA LYS A 71 -10.07 16.31 -3.26
C LYS A 71 -8.81 17.09 -2.88
N LYS A 72 -8.95 18.31 -2.35
CA LYS A 72 -7.80 19.14 -1.94
C LYS A 72 -7.03 18.51 -0.78
N GLU A 73 -7.74 17.88 0.15
CA GLU A 73 -7.15 17.24 1.32
C GLU A 73 -6.36 15.97 0.98
N ILE A 74 -6.91 15.11 0.11
CA ILE A 74 -6.23 13.91 -0.39
C ILE A 74 -4.92 14.27 -1.12
N VAL A 75 -4.97 15.30 -1.98
CA VAL A 75 -3.80 15.79 -2.71
C VAL A 75 -2.74 16.36 -1.75
N ARG A 76 -3.17 17.07 -0.70
CA ARG A 76 -2.27 17.60 0.34
C ARG A 76 -1.58 16.45 1.08
N LEU A 77 -2.32 15.46 1.56
CA LEU A 77 -1.78 14.32 2.30
C LEU A 77 -0.76 13.53 1.48
N ARG A 78 -1.03 13.28 0.19
CA ARG A 78 -0.07 12.61 -0.70
C ARG A 78 1.23 13.40 -0.87
N ARG A 79 1.17 14.73 -0.95
CA ARG A 79 2.38 15.58 -1.05
C ARG A 79 3.20 15.57 0.24
N SER A 80 2.56 15.46 1.40
CA SER A 80 3.24 15.39 2.71
C SER A 80 4.03 14.09 2.89
N SER A 81 3.41 12.95 2.53
CA SER A 81 3.99 11.62 2.73
C SER A 81 5.19 11.35 1.82
N VAL A 82 5.21 11.92 0.61
CA VAL A 82 6.35 11.81 -0.33
C VAL A 82 7.58 12.58 0.17
N ARG A 83 7.40 13.65 0.96
CA ARG A 83 8.50 14.47 1.48
C ARG A 83 9.22 13.85 2.68
N ALA A 84 8.56 12.91 3.38
CA ALA A 84 9.11 12.24 4.57
C ALA A 84 10.08 11.09 4.23
N ILE A 85 10.09 10.64 2.97
CA ILE A 85 10.98 9.57 2.48
C ILE A 85 12.09 10.21 1.65
N LYS A 86 12.94 11.02 2.28
CA LYS A 86 14.19 11.49 1.65
C LYS A 86 15.31 10.54 2.08
N PRO A 87 16.03 9.88 1.15
CA PRO A 87 17.15 9.03 1.53
C PRO A 87 18.27 9.91 2.11
N LEU A 88 18.88 9.42 3.20
CA LEU A 88 20.15 9.89 3.75
C LEU A 88 21.29 9.56 2.80
#